data_AF-A0A4P9YFV4-F1
#
_entry.id   AF-A0A4P9YFV4-F1
#
_cell.length_a   1.000
_cell.length_b   1.000
_cell.length_c   1.000
_cell.angle_alpha   90.00
_cell.angle_beta   90.00
_cell.angle_gamma   90.00
#
_symmetry.space_group_name_H-M   'P 1'
#
loop_
_entity.id
_entity.type
_entity.pdbx_description
1 polymer ?
#
loop_
_entity_poly.entity_id
_entity_poly.type
_entity_poly.pdbx_seq_one_letter_code
_entity_poly.pdbx_strand_id
1 'polypeptide(L)'
;MFPASSFPKLDDLSLDERVLVFRSICTKYGVDIITRKQPITKNDLKRKPQVQFLYINATSEYFPRSIVIPEQDDKCTIVKDSTGKIELIPLDFIYPSFLPEILISTTQYVIKYFWNPVYSMFSAGNITEKERIANFDCEDEVIVDLYAGIGYFVLPYLIHAKAKYVHACEWNTYAVAALKKNLVANKVDKKCSVYEGDNKDALKYFENCANRVNLGLLPTSKDGYEIAIKALNQNGGWLHVHENVAVEDVKQFGETVVLELTNLLKSHKSACNYALNIEHTEIVKNYAPKVVHVVYDIKINKE
;
A
#
# COMPACT_ATOMS: atom_id res chain seq x y z
N MET A 1 36.08 15.45 4.15
CA MET A 1 34.84 16.25 4.28
C MET A 1 34.78 17.19 3.10
N PHE A 2 33.62 17.33 2.47
CA PHE A 2 33.32 18.42 1.54
C PHE A 2 32.26 19.31 2.21
N PRO A 3 32.40 20.65 2.17
CA PRO A 3 31.35 21.54 2.68
C PRO A 3 30.09 21.43 1.82
N ALA A 4 28.93 21.72 2.41
CA ALA A 4 27.63 21.64 1.72
C ALA A 4 27.53 22.56 0.48
N SER A 5 28.39 23.60 0.40
CA SER A 5 28.51 24.53 -0.72
C SER A 5 29.42 24.04 -1.86
N SER A 6 30.01 22.84 -1.79
CA SER A 6 30.92 22.31 -2.83
C SER A 6 30.43 21.02 -3.51
N PHE A 7 29.15 20.68 -3.39
CA PHE A 7 28.53 19.72 -4.31
C PHE A 7 28.17 20.46 -5.60
N PRO A 8 28.52 19.94 -6.80
CA PRO A 8 27.99 20.48 -8.05
C PRO A 8 26.47 20.32 -8.07
N LYS A 9 25.76 21.13 -8.87
CA LYS A 9 24.33 20.86 -9.08
C LYS A 9 24.21 19.49 -9.73
N LEU A 10 23.24 18.70 -9.28
CA LEU A 10 23.03 17.36 -9.82
C LEU A 10 22.81 17.38 -11.34
N ASP A 11 22.23 18.46 -11.87
CA ASP A 11 22.03 18.72 -13.30
C ASP A 11 23.33 18.77 -14.12
N ASP A 12 24.45 19.18 -13.51
CA ASP A 12 25.76 19.31 -14.16
C ASP A 12 26.51 17.96 -14.27
N LEU A 13 26.05 16.91 -13.58
CA LEU A 13 26.71 15.60 -13.51
C LEU A 13 26.24 14.62 -14.61
N SER A 14 27.13 13.74 -15.07
CA SER A 14 26.75 12.61 -15.92
C SER A 14 25.90 11.57 -15.17
N LEU A 15 25.22 10.68 -15.90
CA LEU A 15 24.39 9.62 -15.30
C LEU A 15 25.21 8.69 -14.38
N ASP A 16 26.43 8.34 -14.77
CA ASP A 16 27.31 7.48 -13.96
C ASP A 16 27.78 8.19 -12.67
N GLU A 17 28.03 9.50 -12.72
CA GLU A 17 28.35 10.29 -11.53
C GLU A 17 27.14 10.42 -10.59
N ARG A 18 25.93 10.66 -11.11
CA ARG A 18 24.68 10.64 -10.31
C ARG A 18 24.48 9.27 -9.65
N VAL A 19 24.76 8.17 -10.36
CA VAL A 19 24.73 6.79 -9.83
C VAL A 19 25.81 6.53 -8.77
N LEU A 20 27.02 7.07 -8.93
CA LEU A 20 28.10 6.97 -7.94
C LEU A 20 27.77 7.74 -6.65
N VAL A 21 27.21 8.95 -6.77
CA VAL A 21 26.69 9.73 -5.63
C VAL A 21 25.60 8.94 -4.90
N PHE A 22 24.60 8.42 -5.62
CA PHE A 22 23.52 7.62 -5.05
C PHE A 22 24.02 6.34 -4.35
N ARG A 23 24.99 5.64 -4.93
CA ARG A 23 25.63 4.47 -4.30
C ARG A 23 26.36 4.83 -3.00
N SER A 24 27.11 5.93 -3.01
CA SER A 24 27.83 6.44 -1.83
C SER A 24 26.87 6.81 -0.69
N ILE A 25 25.73 7.42 -1.04
CA ILE A 25 24.61 7.66 -0.12
C ILE A 25 24.13 6.33 0.46
N CYS A 26 23.58 5.40 -0.35
CA CYS A 26 23.05 4.13 0.15
C CYS A 26 24.03 3.34 1.06
N THR A 27 25.31 3.27 0.69
CA THR A 27 26.35 2.62 1.51
C THR A 27 26.51 3.27 2.90
N LYS A 28 26.38 4.60 3.01
CA LYS A 28 26.41 5.35 4.28
C LYS A 28 25.24 5.01 5.21
N TYR A 29 24.10 4.58 4.66
CA TYR A 29 22.86 4.29 5.42
C TYR A 29 22.63 2.81 5.73
N GLY A 30 23.58 1.92 5.40
CA GLY A 30 23.37 0.47 5.54
C GLY A 30 22.35 -0.08 4.54
N VAL A 31 22.13 0.62 3.42
CA VAL A 31 21.28 0.16 2.32
C VAL A 31 22.10 -0.77 1.43
N ASP A 32 21.90 -2.08 1.57
CA ASP A 32 22.54 -3.08 0.72
C ASP A 32 22.07 -2.94 -0.75
N ILE A 33 22.87 -2.30 -1.61
CA ILE A 33 22.64 -2.29 -3.07
C ILE A 33 23.03 -3.67 -3.64
N ILE A 34 22.07 -4.61 -3.64
CA ILE A 34 22.30 -6.00 -4.08
C ILE A 34 22.20 -6.13 -5.60
N THR A 35 23.27 -5.79 -6.34
CA THR A 35 23.40 -6.07 -7.79
C THR A 35 23.72 -7.55 -8.08
N ARG A 36 22.82 -8.47 -7.70
CA ARG A 36 23.03 -9.92 -7.91
C ARG A 36 22.84 -10.36 -9.37
N LYS A 37 23.89 -10.94 -9.96
CA LYS A 37 23.83 -11.65 -11.26
C LYS A 37 23.11 -12.99 -11.19
N GLN A 38 23.11 -13.68 -10.04
CA GLN A 38 22.53 -15.03 -9.87
C GLN A 38 21.08 -15.03 -9.34
N PRO A 39 20.32 -16.15 -9.47
CA PRO A 39 18.92 -16.25 -9.04
C PRO A 39 18.71 -16.21 -7.51
N ILE A 40 17.47 -15.93 -7.10
CA ILE A 40 17.02 -15.91 -5.69
C ILE A 40 16.76 -17.35 -5.21
N THR A 41 17.16 -17.70 -3.99
CA THR A 41 16.90 -19.03 -3.39
C THR A 41 15.67 -19.02 -2.48
N LYS A 42 15.11 -20.21 -2.18
CA LYS A 42 14.04 -20.36 -1.17
C LYS A 42 14.43 -19.90 0.25
N ASN A 43 15.71 -19.74 0.54
CA ASN A 43 16.20 -19.28 1.85
C ASN A 43 16.35 -17.74 1.93
N ASP A 44 16.54 -17.04 0.82
CA ASP A 44 16.53 -15.57 0.79
C ASP A 44 15.14 -15.01 1.19
N LEU A 45 14.07 -15.70 0.76
CA LEU A 45 12.67 -15.37 1.04
C LEU A 45 12.27 -15.42 2.54
N LYS A 46 13.13 -15.97 3.42
CA LYS A 46 12.89 -16.06 4.87
C LYS A 46 13.60 -14.96 5.69
N ARG A 47 14.12 -13.92 5.04
CA ARG A 47 14.83 -12.80 5.67
C ARG A 47 14.07 -11.49 5.45
N LYS A 48 14.49 -10.41 6.14
CA LYS A 48 13.88 -9.06 6.02
C LYS A 48 13.71 -8.65 4.54
N PRO A 49 12.64 -7.92 4.18
CA PRO A 49 12.22 -7.72 2.79
C PRO A 49 13.31 -7.10 1.91
N GLN A 50 13.70 -7.84 0.87
CA GLN A 50 14.67 -7.41 -0.13
C GLN A 50 13.93 -6.62 -1.24
N VAL A 51 13.99 -5.28 -1.11
CA VAL A 51 13.39 -4.26 -2.03
C VAL A 51 14.22 -4.14 -3.33
N GLN A 52 13.62 -3.57 -4.39
CA GLN A 52 13.93 -3.89 -5.80
C GLN A 52 13.90 -2.75 -6.90
N PHE A 53 14.29 -1.47 -6.65
CA PHE A 53 14.77 -0.43 -7.62
C PHE A 53 15.26 -0.95 -8.98
N LEU A 54 14.51 -0.68 -10.05
CA LEU A 54 14.74 -1.09 -11.43
C LEU A 54 14.75 0.17 -12.31
N TYR A 55 15.90 0.46 -12.93
CA TYR A 55 16.04 1.59 -13.86
C TYR A 55 15.47 1.20 -15.24
N ILE A 56 14.61 2.05 -15.81
CA ILE A 56 14.13 1.91 -17.18
C ILE A 56 14.61 3.15 -17.95
N ASN A 57 15.52 2.96 -18.90
CA ASN A 57 15.80 3.95 -19.93
C ASN A 57 14.93 3.61 -21.15
N ALA A 58 14.23 4.59 -21.72
CA ALA A 58 13.17 4.36 -22.68
C ALA A 58 13.63 4.09 -24.13
N THR A 59 14.24 2.92 -24.39
CA THR A 59 14.31 2.34 -25.75
C THR A 59 14.33 0.81 -25.74
N SER A 60 13.49 0.21 -26.59
CA SER A 60 13.36 -1.23 -26.89
C SER A 60 12.98 -2.16 -25.72
N GLU A 61 12.90 -3.46 -26.00
CA GLU A 61 12.11 -4.45 -25.26
C GLU A 61 12.87 -5.12 -24.08
N TYR A 62 12.14 -5.88 -23.24
CA TYR A 62 12.59 -6.74 -22.12
C TYR A 62 12.81 -6.13 -20.71
N PHE A 63 12.35 -6.87 -19.67
CA PHE A 63 12.62 -6.71 -18.22
C PHE A 63 13.82 -7.64 -17.78
N PRO A 64 14.43 -7.61 -16.55
CA PRO A 64 14.39 -6.69 -15.38
C PRO A 64 15.83 -6.27 -14.88
N ARG A 65 16.06 -5.61 -13.71
CA ARG A 65 16.40 -6.13 -12.33
C ARG A 65 16.58 -4.97 -11.30
N SER A 66 16.96 -5.26 -10.03
CA SER A 66 16.32 -4.65 -8.84
C SER A 66 17.20 -4.35 -7.54
N ILE A 67 17.06 -3.17 -6.84
CA ILE A 67 17.87 -2.60 -5.67
C ILE A 67 17.01 -1.95 -4.48
N VAL A 68 17.50 -1.37 -3.35
CA VAL A 68 16.73 -1.23 -2.05
C VAL A 68 16.49 0.22 -1.45
N ILE A 69 15.40 0.44 -0.66
CA ILE A 69 15.08 1.45 0.45
C ILE A 69 14.25 2.78 0.25
N PRO A 70 13.26 3.09 1.17
CA PRO A 70 12.48 4.36 1.36
C PRO A 70 12.80 5.15 2.68
N GLU A 71 12.21 6.29 3.16
CA GLU A 71 11.40 7.47 2.70
C GLU A 71 11.31 8.54 3.87
N GLN A 72 11.21 9.88 3.60
CA GLN A 72 10.71 11.04 4.45
C GLN A 72 11.40 11.52 5.77
N ASP A 73 11.21 12.77 6.28
CA ASP A 73 11.17 14.12 5.63
C ASP A 73 11.41 15.26 6.65
N ASP A 74 12.28 16.22 6.33
CA ASP A 74 12.39 17.57 6.93
C ASP A 74 13.21 18.43 5.93
N LYS A 75 13.22 19.77 6.02
CA LYS A 75 13.89 20.61 4.99
C LYS A 75 15.40 20.35 4.82
N CYS A 76 16.00 19.67 5.80
CA CYS A 76 17.13 18.76 5.57
C CYS A 76 16.90 17.48 6.38
N THR A 77 17.03 16.30 5.77
CA THR A 77 16.89 15.02 6.48
C THR A 77 17.91 14.89 7.60
N ILE A 78 17.45 14.58 8.82
CA ILE A 78 18.30 14.32 9.99
C ILE A 78 18.81 12.88 9.95
N VAL A 79 20.13 12.73 10.03
CA VAL A 79 20.85 11.47 9.82
C VAL A 79 21.68 11.16 11.06
N LYS A 80 21.54 9.96 11.63
CA LYS A 80 22.42 9.47 12.70
C LYS A 80 23.32 8.35 12.20
N ASP A 81 24.64 8.58 12.17
CA ASP A 81 25.61 7.58 11.69
C ASP A 81 25.96 6.51 12.75
N SER A 82 26.81 5.55 12.37
CA SER A 82 27.25 4.45 13.26
C SER A 82 28.13 4.90 14.44
N THR A 83 28.59 6.15 14.48
CA THR A 83 29.25 6.76 15.63
C THR A 83 28.26 7.50 16.54
N GLY A 84 27.00 7.62 16.12
CA GLY A 84 25.94 8.35 16.80
C GLY A 84 25.90 9.84 16.47
N LYS A 85 26.71 10.33 15.52
CA LYS A 85 26.74 11.73 15.10
C LYS A 85 25.52 12.08 14.26
N ILE A 86 24.97 13.27 14.48
CA ILE A 86 23.84 13.84 13.73
C ILE A 86 24.33 14.74 12.58
N GLU A 87 23.71 14.63 11.40
CA GLU A 87 23.99 15.43 10.20
C GLU A 87 22.69 15.77 9.44
N LEU A 88 22.71 16.86 8.65
CA LEU A 88 21.56 17.40 7.90
C LEU A 88 21.86 17.38 6.39
N ILE A 89 20.96 16.84 5.56
CA ILE A 89 21.13 16.74 4.10
C ILE A 89 19.91 17.31 3.33
N PRO A 90 20.09 18.18 2.31
CA PRO A 90 18.98 18.70 1.51
C PRO A 90 18.21 17.62 0.74
N LEU A 91 16.88 17.76 0.67
CA LEU A 91 15.96 16.77 0.11
C LEU A 91 16.21 16.49 -1.39
N ASP A 92 16.50 17.54 -2.17
CA ASP A 92 16.74 17.48 -3.62
C ASP A 92 17.94 16.59 -4.00
N PHE A 93 18.84 16.34 -3.03
CA PHE A 93 20.01 15.48 -3.20
C PHE A 93 19.71 13.98 -2.97
N ILE A 94 18.50 13.67 -2.48
CA ILE A 94 17.97 12.32 -2.23
C ILE A 94 16.87 12.00 -3.26
N TYR A 95 16.02 12.98 -3.58
CA TYR A 95 14.96 12.89 -4.57
C TYR A 95 15.16 13.92 -5.69
N PRO A 96 15.89 13.57 -6.76
CA PRO A 96 16.13 14.50 -7.86
C PRO A 96 14.83 14.70 -8.66
N SER A 97 14.33 15.93 -8.66
CA SER A 97 13.02 16.33 -9.22
C SER A 97 12.88 16.20 -10.75
N PHE A 98 13.91 15.67 -11.42
CA PHE A 98 14.01 15.47 -12.87
C PHE A 98 13.96 13.99 -13.32
N LEU A 99 13.69 13.02 -12.42
CA LEU A 99 13.62 11.59 -12.77
C LEU A 99 12.21 10.96 -12.55
N PRO A 100 11.25 11.19 -13.48
CA PRO A 100 9.93 10.54 -13.42
C PRO A 100 9.99 9.01 -13.62
N GLU A 101 11.11 8.48 -14.12
CA GLU A 101 11.28 7.08 -14.55
C GLU A 101 11.78 6.12 -13.44
N ILE A 102 12.02 6.60 -12.21
CA ILE A 102 12.48 5.73 -11.10
C ILE A 102 11.36 4.76 -10.71
N LEU A 103 11.57 3.47 -10.96
CA LEU A 103 10.67 2.40 -10.55
C LEU A 103 11.30 1.52 -9.46
N ILE A 104 10.91 1.72 -8.20
CA ILE A 104 11.18 0.73 -7.15
C ILE A 104 10.32 -0.51 -7.37
N SER A 105 10.78 -1.65 -6.86
CA SER A 105 10.02 -2.89 -6.73
C SER A 105 10.21 -3.47 -5.32
N THR A 106 9.52 -4.53 -4.93
CA THR A 106 9.94 -5.42 -3.84
C THR A 106 9.34 -6.81 -4.03
N THR A 107 9.81 -7.81 -3.28
CA THR A 107 9.10 -9.09 -3.12
C THR A 107 8.77 -9.32 -1.64
N GLN A 108 7.48 -9.42 -1.31
CA GLN A 108 6.96 -9.64 0.05
C GLN A 108 5.92 -10.77 -0.02
N TYR A 109 6.12 -11.86 0.74
CA TYR A 109 5.32 -13.11 0.65
C TYR A 109 5.11 -13.59 -0.80
N VAL A 110 6.21 -13.72 -1.57
CA VAL A 110 6.27 -13.98 -3.03
C VAL A 110 5.54 -13.00 -3.96
N ILE A 111 4.73 -12.08 -3.44
CA ILE A 111 4.09 -10.99 -4.21
C ILE A 111 5.16 -9.98 -4.60
N LYS A 112 5.23 -9.68 -5.91
CA LYS A 112 6.06 -8.60 -6.45
C LYS A 112 5.27 -7.30 -6.49
N TYR A 113 5.84 -6.25 -5.93
CA TYR A 113 5.35 -4.89 -6.09
C TYR A 113 6.32 -4.11 -6.98
N PHE A 114 5.84 -3.07 -7.66
CA PHE A 114 6.56 -2.07 -8.44
C PHE A 114 5.85 -0.73 -8.22
N TRP A 115 6.58 0.38 -8.04
CA TRP A 115 6.04 1.72 -7.80
C TRP A 115 7.10 2.81 -8.03
N ASN A 116 6.71 4.07 -8.22
CA ASN A 116 7.67 5.20 -8.15
C ASN A 116 7.57 5.84 -6.75
N PRO A 117 8.66 5.89 -5.95
CA PRO A 117 8.67 6.38 -4.56
C PRO A 117 8.39 7.88 -4.43
N VAL A 118 8.60 8.66 -5.50
CA VAL A 118 8.33 10.11 -5.51
C VAL A 118 6.83 10.39 -5.55
N TYR A 119 6.05 9.52 -6.20
CA TYR A 119 4.63 9.73 -6.46
C TYR A 119 3.72 8.73 -5.74
N SER A 120 4.27 7.70 -5.11
CA SER A 120 3.51 6.65 -4.42
C SER A 120 4.37 6.00 -3.32
N MET A 121 3.79 5.75 -2.15
CA MET A 121 4.44 5.06 -1.03
C MET A 121 4.51 3.54 -1.28
N PHE A 122 5.41 2.83 -0.58
CA PHE A 122 5.19 1.42 -0.21
C PHE A 122 5.14 1.24 1.31
N SER A 123 3.93 1.07 1.85
CA SER A 123 3.71 0.78 3.26
C SER A 123 4.21 -0.64 3.62
N ALA A 124 5.49 -0.70 4.01
CA ALA A 124 6.12 -1.90 4.55
C ALA A 124 5.63 -2.22 5.97
N GLY A 125 5.21 -1.19 6.73
CA GLY A 125 4.77 -1.32 8.13
C GLY A 125 3.45 -2.08 8.34
N ASN A 126 2.62 -2.21 7.30
CA ASN A 126 1.37 -2.98 7.36
C ASN A 126 1.60 -4.48 7.06
N ILE A 127 2.79 -5.02 7.40
CA ILE A 127 3.17 -6.40 7.05
C ILE A 127 2.28 -7.45 7.74
N THR A 128 1.95 -7.21 9.01
CA THR A 128 1.03 -8.04 9.82
C THR A 128 -0.36 -8.10 9.19
N GLU A 129 -0.93 -6.96 8.81
CA GLU A 129 -2.27 -6.90 8.19
C GLU A 129 -2.31 -7.57 6.81
N LYS A 130 -1.25 -7.43 6.00
CA LYS A 130 -1.14 -8.17 4.73
C LYS A 130 -1.04 -9.68 4.94
N GLU A 131 -0.38 -10.12 6.01
CA GLU A 131 -0.32 -11.54 6.38
C GLU A 131 -1.68 -12.02 6.94
N ARG A 132 -2.38 -11.20 7.72
CA ARG A 132 -3.73 -11.50 8.22
C ARG A 132 -4.73 -11.69 7.08
N ILE A 133 -4.79 -10.74 6.14
CA ILE A 133 -5.61 -10.82 4.92
C ILE A 133 -5.18 -11.99 4.03
N ALA A 134 -3.89 -12.30 3.92
CA ALA A 134 -3.40 -13.44 3.15
C ALA A 134 -3.82 -14.81 3.75
N ASN A 135 -4.24 -14.86 5.01
CA ASN A 135 -4.73 -16.07 5.69
C ASN A 135 -6.26 -16.18 5.70
N PHE A 136 -7.01 -15.23 5.12
CA PHE A 136 -8.45 -15.40 4.89
C PHE A 136 -8.70 -16.48 3.83
N ASP A 137 -9.83 -17.18 3.92
CA ASP A 137 -10.36 -17.91 2.76
C ASP A 137 -11.38 -17.01 2.04
N CYS A 138 -10.98 -16.52 0.88
CA CYS A 138 -11.80 -15.71 -0.02
C CYS A 138 -12.09 -16.46 -1.33
N GLU A 139 -11.99 -17.80 -1.34
CA GLU A 139 -12.40 -18.59 -2.50
C GLU A 139 -13.89 -18.33 -2.80
N ASP A 140 -14.20 -18.17 -4.10
CA ASP A 140 -15.47 -17.64 -4.62
C ASP A 140 -15.91 -16.20 -4.21
N GLU A 141 -15.20 -15.49 -3.32
CA GLU A 141 -15.55 -14.09 -2.95
C GLU A 141 -15.16 -13.06 -4.02
N VAL A 142 -16.09 -12.13 -4.31
CA VAL A 142 -15.83 -10.85 -4.99
C VAL A 142 -15.54 -9.78 -3.95
N ILE A 143 -14.44 -9.04 -4.13
CA ILE A 143 -13.94 -8.07 -3.14
C ILE A 143 -13.86 -6.68 -3.79
N VAL A 144 -14.16 -5.63 -3.02
CA VAL A 144 -13.89 -4.23 -3.40
C VAL A 144 -12.81 -3.67 -2.48
N ASP A 145 -11.74 -3.11 -3.04
CA ASP A 145 -10.73 -2.33 -2.30
C ASP A 145 -10.89 -0.86 -2.69
N LEU A 146 -11.38 -0.03 -1.76
CA LEU A 146 -11.74 1.37 -2.04
C LEU A 146 -10.53 2.30 -2.14
N TYR A 147 -9.34 1.84 -1.70
CA TYR A 147 -8.11 2.63 -1.58
C TYR A 147 -6.89 1.74 -1.87
N ALA A 148 -6.86 1.15 -3.07
CA ALA A 148 -5.97 0.04 -3.40
C ALA A 148 -4.46 0.38 -3.37
N GLY A 149 -4.10 1.64 -3.57
CA GLY A 149 -2.71 2.07 -3.74
C GLY A 149 -2.06 1.32 -4.89
N ILE A 150 -0.83 0.82 -4.65
CA ILE A 150 -0.11 -0.03 -5.61
C ILE A 150 -0.57 -1.51 -5.59
N GLY A 151 -1.69 -1.81 -4.94
CA GLY A 151 -2.23 -3.16 -4.73
C GLY A 151 -1.94 -3.74 -3.34
N TYR A 152 -1.99 -2.91 -2.30
CA TYR A 152 -1.57 -3.28 -0.94
C TYR A 152 -2.29 -4.50 -0.36
N PHE A 153 -3.60 -4.54 -0.52
CA PHE A 153 -4.46 -5.62 -0.03
C PHE A 153 -5.06 -6.41 -1.21
N VAL A 154 -5.37 -5.75 -2.33
CA VAL A 154 -5.68 -6.38 -3.64
C VAL A 154 -4.80 -7.61 -3.96
N LEU A 155 -3.47 -7.49 -3.81
CA LEU A 155 -2.56 -8.57 -4.18
C LEU A 155 -2.56 -9.73 -3.16
N PRO A 156 -2.48 -9.51 -1.83
CA PRO A 156 -2.78 -10.54 -0.83
C PRO A 156 -4.11 -11.27 -1.04
N TYR A 157 -5.20 -10.53 -1.29
CA TYR A 157 -6.52 -11.11 -1.58
C TYR A 157 -6.49 -12.04 -2.80
N LEU A 158 -5.91 -11.60 -3.92
CA LEU A 158 -5.87 -12.36 -5.18
C LEU A 158 -4.93 -13.58 -5.15
N ILE A 159 -3.81 -13.48 -4.45
CA ILE A 159 -2.69 -14.43 -4.55
C ILE A 159 -2.72 -15.48 -3.44
N HIS A 160 -3.08 -15.09 -2.21
CA HIS A 160 -3.05 -15.99 -1.04
C HIS A 160 -4.45 -16.36 -0.57
N ALA A 161 -5.34 -15.38 -0.36
CA ALA A 161 -6.73 -15.64 0.00
C ALA A 161 -7.59 -16.19 -1.17
N LYS A 162 -7.00 -16.31 -2.36
CA LYS A 162 -7.59 -16.86 -3.59
C LYS A 162 -8.82 -16.13 -4.17
N ALA A 163 -9.06 -14.87 -3.77
CA ALA A 163 -10.22 -14.06 -4.18
C ALA A 163 -10.63 -14.28 -5.65
N LYS A 164 -11.93 -14.49 -5.89
CA LYS A 164 -12.49 -14.75 -7.22
C LYS A 164 -12.24 -13.58 -8.15
N TYR A 165 -12.53 -12.38 -7.66
CA TYR A 165 -12.34 -11.12 -8.36
C TYR A 165 -12.12 -9.96 -7.39
N VAL A 166 -11.32 -8.96 -7.78
CA VAL A 166 -11.15 -7.72 -7.01
C VAL A 166 -11.45 -6.48 -7.86
N HIS A 167 -12.36 -5.65 -7.38
CA HIS A 167 -12.61 -4.30 -7.86
C HIS A 167 -11.73 -3.33 -7.06
N ALA A 168 -10.72 -2.73 -7.68
CA ALA A 168 -9.73 -1.90 -7.03
C ALA A 168 -9.89 -0.43 -7.45
N CYS A 169 -10.18 0.47 -6.51
CA CYS A 169 -10.25 1.90 -6.76
C CYS A 169 -8.95 2.57 -6.34
N GLU A 170 -8.41 3.45 -7.19
CA GLU A 170 -7.21 4.23 -6.88
C GLU A 170 -7.22 5.56 -7.66
N TRP A 171 -7.06 6.68 -6.94
CA TRP A 171 -7.16 8.03 -7.51
C TRP A 171 -5.84 8.59 -8.06
N ASN A 172 -4.69 8.08 -7.61
CA ASN A 172 -3.38 8.55 -8.03
C ASN A 172 -2.91 7.77 -9.26
N THR A 173 -2.77 8.46 -10.40
CA THR A 173 -2.42 7.87 -11.70
C THR A 173 -1.10 7.07 -11.67
N TYR A 174 -0.12 7.48 -10.86
CA TYR A 174 1.13 6.72 -10.68
C TYR A 174 0.92 5.44 -9.86
N ALA A 175 0.06 5.49 -8.83
CA ALA A 175 -0.33 4.32 -8.05
C ALA A 175 -1.19 3.35 -8.89
N VAL A 176 -2.05 3.86 -9.76
CA VAL A 176 -2.79 3.07 -10.76
C VAL A 176 -1.83 2.38 -11.74
N ALA A 177 -0.86 3.09 -12.31
CA ALA A 177 0.13 2.50 -13.21
C ALA A 177 0.97 1.41 -12.52
N ALA A 178 1.36 1.66 -11.26
CA ALA A 178 2.00 0.69 -10.39
C ALA A 178 1.12 -0.56 -10.15
N LEU A 179 -0.13 -0.39 -9.71
CA LEU A 179 -1.09 -1.47 -9.50
C LEU A 179 -1.32 -2.31 -10.77
N LYS A 180 -1.59 -1.67 -11.91
CA LYS A 180 -1.74 -2.33 -13.22
C LYS A 180 -0.50 -3.18 -13.56
N LYS A 181 0.72 -2.65 -13.31
CA LYS A 181 1.98 -3.39 -13.47
C LYS A 181 2.14 -4.56 -12.49
N ASN A 182 1.70 -4.40 -11.25
CA ASN A 182 1.83 -5.41 -10.19
C ASN A 182 0.88 -6.59 -10.40
N LEU A 183 -0.34 -6.34 -10.84
CA LEU A 183 -1.30 -7.38 -11.23
C LEU A 183 -0.71 -8.31 -12.32
N VAL A 184 -0.14 -7.73 -13.38
CA VAL A 184 0.54 -8.48 -14.46
C VAL A 184 1.80 -9.20 -13.96
N ALA A 185 2.63 -8.55 -13.15
CA ALA A 185 3.88 -9.13 -12.63
C ALA A 185 3.67 -10.36 -11.71
N ASN A 186 2.47 -10.47 -11.13
CA ASN A 186 2.00 -11.60 -10.33
C ASN A 186 1.00 -12.53 -11.06
N LYS A 187 0.66 -12.24 -12.33
CA LYS A 187 -0.26 -13.03 -13.18
C LYS A 187 -1.71 -13.10 -12.68
N VAL A 188 -2.19 -12.03 -12.04
CA VAL A 188 -3.57 -11.90 -11.51
C VAL A 188 -4.37 -10.77 -12.16
N ASP A 189 -3.84 -10.17 -13.23
CA ASP A 189 -4.46 -9.13 -14.07
C ASP A 189 -5.88 -9.48 -14.52
N LYS A 190 -6.14 -10.73 -14.94
CA LYS A 190 -7.47 -11.17 -15.39
C LYS A 190 -8.51 -11.30 -14.27
N LYS A 191 -8.10 -11.21 -13.00
CA LYS A 191 -8.97 -11.26 -11.82
C LYS A 191 -9.24 -9.87 -11.20
N CYS A 192 -8.79 -8.77 -11.82
CA CYS A 192 -8.94 -7.44 -11.23
C CYS A 192 -9.38 -6.38 -12.24
N SER A 193 -10.35 -5.55 -11.84
CA SER A 193 -10.66 -4.28 -12.51
C SER A 193 -10.08 -3.14 -11.69
N VAL A 194 -9.28 -2.28 -12.33
CA VAL A 194 -8.69 -1.09 -11.71
C VAL A 194 -9.43 0.15 -12.19
N TYR A 195 -10.10 0.85 -11.27
CA TYR A 195 -10.82 2.09 -11.51
C TYR A 195 -9.95 3.28 -11.11
N GLU A 196 -9.69 4.15 -12.07
CA GLU A 196 -8.80 5.31 -11.96
C GLU A 196 -9.63 6.56 -11.71
N GLY A 197 -9.50 7.15 -10.51
CA GLY A 197 -10.29 8.32 -10.06
C GLY A 197 -10.88 8.15 -8.66
N ASP A 198 -11.90 8.96 -8.33
CA ASP A 198 -12.65 8.84 -7.06
C ASP A 198 -13.47 7.53 -7.03
N ASN A 199 -13.47 6.84 -5.89
CA ASN A 199 -14.19 5.59 -5.71
C ASN A 199 -15.73 5.74 -5.76
N LYS A 200 -16.25 6.97 -5.55
CA LYS A 200 -17.66 7.34 -5.78
C LYS A 200 -18.06 7.20 -7.25
N ASP A 201 -17.21 7.67 -8.15
CA ASP A 201 -17.45 7.55 -9.60
C ASP A 201 -17.34 6.09 -10.07
N ALA A 202 -16.56 5.26 -9.37
CA ALA A 202 -16.36 3.86 -9.70
C ALA A 202 -17.51 2.94 -9.24
N LEU A 203 -18.28 3.34 -8.21
CA LEU A 203 -19.33 2.52 -7.57
C LEU A 203 -20.31 1.87 -8.56
N LYS A 204 -20.67 2.57 -9.64
CA LYS A 204 -21.55 2.08 -10.72
C LYS A 204 -21.07 0.78 -11.42
N TYR A 205 -19.83 0.34 -11.18
CA TYR A 205 -19.27 -0.91 -11.72
C TYR A 205 -19.25 -2.07 -10.71
N PHE A 206 -19.54 -1.83 -9.42
CA PHE A 206 -19.46 -2.83 -8.36
C PHE A 206 -20.58 -2.71 -7.29
N GLU A 207 -21.64 -1.95 -7.58
CA GLU A 207 -22.80 -1.85 -6.70
C GLU A 207 -23.50 -3.21 -6.53
N ASN A 208 -23.88 -3.56 -5.31
CA ASN A 208 -24.54 -4.81 -4.94
C ASN A 208 -23.80 -6.12 -5.31
N CYS A 209 -22.48 -6.10 -5.59
CA CYS A 209 -21.75 -7.31 -6.02
C CYS A 209 -20.73 -7.88 -5.01
N ALA A 210 -20.31 -7.10 -4.00
CA ALA A 210 -19.19 -7.50 -3.15
C ALA A 210 -19.61 -8.45 -2.00
N ASN A 211 -18.80 -9.48 -1.75
CA ASN A 211 -18.83 -10.28 -0.51
C ASN A 211 -18.05 -9.59 0.62
N ARG A 212 -17.06 -8.77 0.26
CA ARG A 212 -16.12 -8.11 1.17
C ARG A 212 -15.71 -6.75 0.64
N VAL A 213 -15.63 -5.74 1.51
CA VAL A 213 -15.10 -4.41 1.16
C VAL A 213 -13.95 -4.06 2.10
N ASN A 214 -12.85 -3.59 1.52
CA ASN A 214 -11.64 -3.15 2.18
C ASN A 214 -11.56 -1.63 2.15
N LEU A 215 -11.52 -0.99 3.32
CA LEU A 215 -11.52 0.46 3.49
C LEU A 215 -10.15 0.92 4.01
N GLY A 216 -9.11 0.64 3.24
CA GLY A 216 -7.69 0.78 3.63
C GLY A 216 -7.11 2.20 3.78
N LEU A 217 -7.91 3.23 4.06
CA LEU A 217 -7.43 4.62 4.17
C LEU A 217 -7.10 5.02 5.62
N LEU A 218 -6.07 5.87 5.79
CA LEU A 218 -5.73 6.54 7.05
C LEU A 218 -5.57 8.05 6.80
N PRO A 219 -5.86 8.93 7.78
CA PRO A 219 -6.17 8.61 9.18
C PRO A 219 -7.58 8.05 9.42
N THR A 220 -8.51 8.23 8.48
CA THR A 220 -9.86 7.67 8.55
C THR A 220 -10.31 7.19 7.17
N SER A 221 -11.23 6.22 7.14
CA SER A 221 -11.86 5.68 5.95
C SER A 221 -13.39 5.94 5.88
N LYS A 222 -13.90 6.78 6.79
CA LYS A 222 -15.32 7.13 6.97
C LYS A 222 -16.05 7.57 5.70
N ASP A 223 -15.44 8.38 4.85
CA ASP A 223 -16.03 8.82 3.58
C ASP A 223 -16.32 7.67 2.60
N GLY A 224 -15.71 6.50 2.81
CA GLY A 224 -15.98 5.27 2.07
C GLY A 224 -17.15 4.44 2.61
N TYR A 225 -17.73 4.75 3.78
CA TYR A 225 -18.74 3.89 4.43
C TYR A 225 -20.01 3.72 3.58
N GLU A 226 -20.55 4.80 3.02
CA GLU A 226 -21.75 4.74 2.16
C GLU A 226 -21.48 3.89 0.90
N ILE A 227 -20.30 4.05 0.32
CA ILE A 227 -19.85 3.34 -0.89
C ILE A 227 -19.69 1.85 -0.59
N ALA A 228 -19.09 1.51 0.55
CA ALA A 228 -18.93 0.14 1.00
C ALA A 228 -20.27 -0.55 1.29
N ILE A 229 -21.22 0.15 1.92
CA ILE A 229 -22.59 -0.34 2.10
C ILE A 229 -23.26 -0.59 0.75
N LYS A 230 -23.17 0.33 -0.21
CA LYS A 230 -23.76 0.14 -1.56
C LYS A 230 -23.07 -0.96 -2.38
N ALA A 231 -21.76 -1.14 -2.22
CA ALA A 231 -20.97 -2.17 -2.89
C ALA A 231 -21.31 -3.60 -2.41
N LEU A 232 -21.57 -3.79 -1.12
CA LEU A 232 -21.94 -5.11 -0.57
C LEU A 232 -23.18 -5.70 -1.26
N ASN A 233 -23.20 -7.01 -1.46
CA ASN A 233 -24.34 -7.73 -2.04
C ASN A 233 -25.57 -7.76 -1.09
N GLN A 234 -26.70 -8.30 -1.57
CA GLN A 234 -27.97 -8.30 -0.84
C GLN A 234 -28.02 -9.21 0.41
N ASN A 235 -27.06 -10.13 0.57
CA ASN A 235 -26.97 -11.00 1.75
C ASN A 235 -26.07 -10.41 2.86
N GLY A 236 -25.52 -9.20 2.63
CA GLY A 236 -24.47 -8.62 3.46
C GLY A 236 -23.08 -9.13 3.05
N GLY A 237 -22.15 -9.22 3.99
CA GLY A 237 -20.76 -9.56 3.71
C GLY A 237 -19.82 -9.20 4.86
N TRP A 238 -18.67 -8.65 4.52
CA TRP A 238 -17.61 -8.23 5.43
C TRP A 238 -17.14 -6.81 5.10
N LEU A 239 -16.90 -5.98 6.10
CA LEU A 239 -16.19 -4.71 5.96
C LEU A 239 -14.90 -4.74 6.80
N HIS A 240 -13.80 -4.30 6.22
CA HIS A 240 -12.54 -4.08 6.93
C HIS A 240 -12.28 -2.58 7.01
N VAL A 241 -12.59 -1.99 8.16
CA VAL A 241 -12.54 -0.53 8.39
C VAL A 241 -11.21 -0.15 9.02
N HIS A 242 -10.34 0.53 8.27
CA HIS A 242 -9.05 1.01 8.77
C HIS A 242 -9.19 2.42 9.34
N GLU A 243 -8.64 2.64 10.54
CA GLU A 243 -8.74 3.90 11.27
C GLU A 243 -7.50 4.14 12.13
N ASN A 244 -7.19 5.41 12.39
CA ASN A 244 -6.22 5.84 13.41
C ASN A 244 -6.96 6.32 14.66
N VAL A 245 -6.96 5.52 15.72
CA VAL A 245 -7.76 5.75 16.94
C VAL A 245 -6.83 5.88 18.15
N ALA A 246 -7.21 6.70 19.13
CA ALA A 246 -6.50 6.75 20.40
C ALA A 246 -6.63 5.40 21.13
N VAL A 247 -5.56 4.92 21.77
CA VAL A 247 -5.51 3.59 22.42
C VAL A 247 -6.61 3.41 23.47
N GLU A 248 -7.00 4.50 24.14
CA GLU A 248 -8.07 4.54 25.14
C GLU A 248 -9.50 4.49 24.52
N ASP A 249 -9.68 4.88 23.25
CA ASP A 249 -10.98 5.01 22.59
C ASP A 249 -11.37 3.83 21.68
N VAL A 250 -10.46 2.88 21.41
CA VAL A 250 -10.62 1.82 20.38
C VAL A 250 -11.97 1.08 20.46
N LYS A 251 -12.48 0.78 21.66
CA LYS A 251 -13.78 0.10 21.82
C LYS A 251 -14.96 1.02 21.44
N GLN A 252 -14.97 2.25 21.97
CA GLN A 252 -16.04 3.22 21.75
C GLN A 252 -16.08 3.71 20.30
N PHE A 253 -14.92 3.81 19.65
CA PHE A 253 -14.85 4.15 18.23
C PHE A 253 -15.47 3.03 17.38
N GLY A 254 -15.14 1.75 17.63
CA GLY A 254 -15.79 0.63 16.94
C GLY A 254 -17.31 0.62 17.09
N GLU A 255 -17.82 0.83 18.31
CA GLU A 255 -19.27 0.98 18.58
C GLU A 255 -19.90 2.14 17.79
N THR A 256 -19.16 3.25 17.62
CA THR A 256 -19.58 4.39 16.80
C THR A 256 -19.66 4.03 15.31
N VAL A 257 -18.67 3.29 14.77
CA VAL A 257 -18.66 2.82 13.38
C VAL A 257 -19.86 1.89 13.09
N VAL A 258 -20.17 0.97 14.00
CA VAL A 258 -21.35 0.08 13.86
C VAL A 258 -22.65 0.88 13.81
N LEU A 259 -22.80 1.91 14.65
CA LEU A 259 -23.97 2.79 14.66
C LEU A 259 -24.14 3.55 13.32
N GLU A 260 -23.05 4.08 12.77
CA GLU A 260 -23.07 4.81 11.50
C GLU A 260 -23.40 3.89 10.30
N LEU A 261 -22.77 2.71 10.23
CA LEU A 261 -23.06 1.70 9.21
C LEU A 261 -24.50 1.16 9.30
N THR A 262 -25.02 1.00 10.52
CA THR A 262 -26.43 0.62 10.75
C THR A 262 -27.40 1.65 10.19
N ASN A 263 -27.08 2.94 10.31
CA ASN A 263 -27.92 4.00 9.76
C ASN A 263 -27.82 4.06 8.22
N LEU A 264 -26.62 3.87 7.65
CA LEU A 264 -26.42 3.78 6.20
C LEU A 264 -27.15 2.59 5.57
N LEU A 265 -27.18 1.43 6.23
CA LEU A 265 -27.96 0.26 5.78
C LEU A 265 -29.46 0.55 5.77
N LYS A 266 -29.99 1.19 6.82
CA LYS A 266 -31.40 1.63 6.87
C LYS A 266 -31.73 2.65 5.77
N SER A 267 -30.76 3.47 5.35
CA SER A 267 -30.93 4.46 4.28
C SER A 267 -30.81 3.89 2.86
N HIS A 268 -30.00 2.84 2.64
CA HIS A 268 -29.66 2.37 1.28
C HIS A 268 -30.03 0.91 0.97
N LYS A 269 -30.37 0.09 1.98
CA LYS A 269 -30.76 -1.32 1.82
C LYS A 269 -32.01 -1.70 2.63
N SER A 270 -32.89 -0.74 2.90
CA SER A 270 -34.13 -0.88 3.71
C SER A 270 -35.08 -2.02 3.33
N ALA A 271 -34.94 -2.61 2.15
CA ALA A 271 -35.69 -3.80 1.72
C ALA A 271 -35.28 -5.10 2.46
N CYS A 272 -34.24 -5.08 3.30
CA CYS A 272 -33.81 -6.19 4.14
C CYS A 272 -33.37 -5.67 5.51
N ASN A 273 -33.61 -6.46 6.55
CA ASN A 273 -32.94 -6.28 7.83
C ASN A 273 -31.50 -6.82 7.77
N TYR A 274 -30.62 -6.25 8.59
CA TYR A 274 -29.25 -6.72 8.74
C TYR A 274 -28.79 -6.62 10.20
N ALA A 275 -28.16 -7.69 10.69
CA ALA A 275 -27.38 -7.68 11.92
C ALA A 275 -25.92 -7.29 11.61
N LEU A 276 -25.33 -6.44 12.45
CA LEU A 276 -23.94 -6.00 12.34
C LEU A 276 -23.18 -6.35 13.63
N ASN A 277 -22.07 -7.07 13.49
CA ASN A 277 -21.15 -7.38 14.58
C ASN A 277 -19.73 -6.91 14.22
N ILE A 278 -18.98 -6.43 15.20
CA ILE A 278 -17.51 -6.47 15.12
C ILE A 278 -17.10 -7.87 15.56
N GLU A 279 -16.69 -8.72 14.61
CA GLU A 279 -16.23 -10.08 14.92
C GLU A 279 -14.77 -10.07 15.39
N HIS A 280 -13.97 -9.09 14.93
CA HIS A 280 -12.58 -8.90 15.33
C HIS A 280 -12.14 -7.43 15.28
N THR A 281 -11.17 -7.07 16.11
CA THR A 281 -10.53 -5.75 16.15
C THR A 281 -9.01 -5.93 16.17
N GLU A 282 -8.34 -5.68 15.04
CA GLU A 282 -6.90 -5.85 14.88
C GLU A 282 -6.15 -4.56 15.20
N ILE A 283 -5.20 -4.58 16.14
CA ILE A 283 -4.31 -3.44 16.41
C ILE A 283 -3.03 -3.64 15.59
N VAL A 284 -3.08 -3.21 14.33
CA VAL A 284 -2.03 -3.48 13.34
C VAL A 284 -0.65 -2.93 13.76
N LYS A 285 -0.63 -1.71 14.31
CA LYS A 285 0.60 -1.00 14.75
C LYS A 285 0.30 0.27 15.55
N ASN A 286 1.29 0.76 16.29
CA ASN A 286 1.32 2.16 16.71
C ASN A 286 1.47 3.08 15.48
N TYR A 287 0.70 4.16 15.42
CA TYR A 287 0.78 5.20 14.39
C TYR A 287 1.51 6.45 14.91
N ALA A 288 1.15 6.90 16.11
CA ALA A 288 1.75 8.06 16.79
C ALA A 288 1.68 7.86 18.33
N PRO A 289 2.26 8.73 19.17
CA PRO A 289 2.10 8.63 20.63
C PRO A 289 0.62 8.58 21.02
N LYS A 290 0.23 7.53 21.78
CA LYS A 290 -1.17 7.17 22.13
C LYS A 290 -2.13 6.86 20.97
N VAL A 291 -1.71 6.83 19.70
CA VAL A 291 -2.58 6.55 18.55
C VAL A 291 -2.15 5.27 17.83
N VAL A 292 -3.08 4.36 17.62
CA VAL A 292 -2.87 3.09 16.90
C VAL A 292 -3.63 3.10 15.57
N HIS A 293 -3.03 2.45 14.56
CA HIS A 293 -3.78 2.01 13.39
C HIS A 293 -4.50 0.71 13.77
N VAL A 294 -5.83 0.76 13.74
CA VAL A 294 -6.74 -0.36 14.00
C VAL A 294 -7.50 -0.77 12.73
N VAL A 295 -7.89 -2.04 12.63
CA VAL A 295 -8.86 -2.53 11.65
C VAL A 295 -10.03 -3.18 12.38
N TYR A 296 -11.25 -2.72 12.12
CA TYR A 296 -12.47 -3.38 12.59
C TYR A 296 -13.00 -4.31 11.50
N ASP A 297 -13.10 -5.61 11.80
CA ASP A 297 -13.71 -6.60 10.94
C ASP A 297 -15.21 -6.68 11.26
N ILE A 298 -16.02 -5.98 10.47
CA ILE A 298 -17.46 -5.88 10.68
C ILE A 298 -18.17 -6.90 9.79
N LYS A 299 -18.78 -7.91 10.42
CA LYS A 299 -19.67 -8.84 9.73
C LYS A 299 -21.04 -8.20 9.61
N ILE A 300 -21.58 -8.23 8.41
CA ILE A 300 -22.94 -7.79 8.11
C ILE A 300 -23.69 -9.01 7.58
N ASN A 301 -24.67 -9.50 8.33
CA ASN A 301 -25.52 -10.63 7.95
C ASN A 301 -26.93 -10.13 7.70
N LYS A 302 -27.56 -10.57 6.62
CA LYS A 302 -29.01 -10.39 6.43
C LYS A 302 -29.79 -11.25 7.43
N GLU A 303 -30.86 -10.68 8.00
CA GLU A 303 -31.87 -11.41 8.81
C GLU A 303 -32.97 -12.04 7.93
#